data_AF-A0A6G2CS38-F1
#
_entry.id   AF-A0A6G2CS38-F1
#
_cell.length_a   1.000
_cell.length_b   1.000
_cell.length_c   1.000
_cell.angle_alpha   90.00
_cell.angle_beta   90.00
_cell.angle_gamma   90.00
#
_symmetry.space_group_name_H-M   'P 1'
#
loop_
_entity.id
_entity.type
_entity.pdbx_description
1 polymer ?
#
loop_
_entity_poly.entity_id
_entity_poly.type
_entity_poly.pdbx_seq_one_letter_code
_entity_poly.pdbx_strand_id
1 'polypeptide(L)'
;MKRKKIIKAFLFVICSVIFLYTDMIVGQSTLKIVNQLSNEFSPMAKITFNPNINVIDPNYEKVKLEQVHEIANLDEVQEIEYSLDFVLFNQDLKNPYDDPNTPLNEFIIIGASNSQFVLLKEELILLKEGRSFNEEELMNTTFEKVPVLISEEFASINHLTVGSDFCLDNSIYFIPLYSPDLDSEKLYVDSNLVTKETYNFNVIGIFTQNKINGIQVTAFSNHIFMPETFVELARNFYFTNAHNAHKKVYQNESWWDEIEEGYQFNLLNQKASTTLFILKDATKWNDFEAKANAILMPSHQVKRISTVHDLVER
;
A
#
# COMPACT_ATOMS: atom_id res chain seq x y z
N MET A 1 25.67 26.93 -26.00
CA MET A 1 26.66 25.94 -25.56
C MET A 1 26.14 25.21 -24.33
N LYS A 2 26.12 23.87 -24.42
CA LYS A 2 25.44 22.93 -23.54
C LYS A 2 25.97 22.97 -22.09
N ARG A 3 25.09 23.14 -21.11
CA ARG A 3 25.30 22.63 -19.74
C ARG A 3 24.17 21.65 -19.41
N LYS A 4 24.59 20.47 -18.99
CA LYS A 4 23.85 19.20 -18.92
C LYS A 4 22.70 19.28 -17.91
N LYS A 5 21.46 19.16 -18.40
CA LYS A 5 20.30 18.67 -17.63
C LYS A 5 20.35 17.15 -17.66
N ILE A 6 21.00 16.55 -16.68
CA ILE A 6 20.94 15.12 -16.37
C ILE A 6 20.69 15.07 -14.86
N ILE A 7 19.86 14.13 -14.41
CA ILE A 7 19.33 13.92 -13.05
C ILE A 7 17.96 14.59 -12.82
N LYS A 8 16.89 13.87 -13.19
CA LYS A 8 15.56 13.88 -12.53
C LYS A 8 14.58 12.83 -13.11
N ALA A 9 15.06 11.82 -13.82
CA ALA A 9 14.23 10.81 -14.50
C ALA A 9 14.53 9.37 -14.07
N PHE A 10 15.14 9.13 -12.89
CA PHE A 10 15.73 7.82 -12.58
C PHE A 10 15.11 7.04 -11.41
N LEU A 11 14.10 7.55 -10.69
CA LEU A 11 13.50 6.79 -9.57
C LEU A 11 12.17 6.09 -9.91
N PHE A 12 11.33 6.68 -10.77
CA PHE A 12 9.97 6.15 -11.01
C PHE A 12 9.91 4.93 -11.96
N VAL A 13 10.97 4.69 -12.74
CA VAL A 13 11.05 3.55 -13.67
C VAL A 13 11.38 2.24 -12.93
N ILE A 14 11.99 2.29 -11.74
CA ILE A 14 12.38 1.05 -11.04
C ILE A 14 11.16 0.41 -10.36
N CYS A 15 10.26 1.18 -9.74
CA CYS A 15 9.03 0.63 -9.17
C CYS A 15 8.09 0.08 -10.25
N SER A 16 7.97 0.76 -11.39
CA SER A 16 7.04 0.38 -12.46
C SER A 16 7.46 -0.88 -13.24
N VAL A 17 8.76 -1.19 -13.32
CA VAL A 17 9.26 -2.39 -14.03
C VAL A 17 9.25 -3.64 -13.14
N ILE A 18 9.33 -3.49 -11.81
CA ILE A 18 9.30 -4.63 -10.87
C ILE A 18 7.89 -5.23 -10.77
N PHE A 19 6.84 -4.41 -10.84
CA PHE A 19 5.44 -4.90 -10.80
C PHE A 19 4.98 -5.65 -12.06
N LEU A 20 5.67 -5.52 -13.18
CA LEU A 20 5.30 -6.19 -14.44
C LEU A 20 5.92 -7.58 -14.61
N TYR A 21 6.74 -8.08 -13.68
CA TYR A 21 7.44 -9.37 -13.82
C TYR A 21 7.34 -10.34 -12.65
N THR A 22 6.66 -10.01 -11.54
CA THR A 22 6.54 -10.93 -10.39
C THR A 22 5.46 -12.00 -10.56
N ASP A 23 4.55 -11.88 -11.54
CA ASP A 23 3.52 -12.90 -11.81
C ASP A 23 3.92 -13.96 -12.83
N MET A 24 5.15 -13.93 -13.34
CA MET A 24 5.66 -15.02 -14.17
C MET A 24 6.87 -15.71 -13.52
N ILE A 25 6.59 -16.92 -13.04
CA ILE A 25 7.49 -18.05 -12.82
C ILE A 25 7.96 -18.21 -11.36
N VAL A 26 7.14 -18.95 -10.61
CA VAL A 26 7.66 -19.96 -9.68
C VAL A 26 8.53 -20.92 -10.49
N GLY A 27 9.84 -20.86 -10.26
CA GLY A 27 10.81 -21.77 -10.85
C GLY A 27 12.14 -21.59 -10.15
N GLN A 28 12.50 -22.56 -9.31
CA GLN A 28 13.77 -22.64 -8.60
C GLN A 28 14.96 -22.25 -9.50
N SER A 29 15.94 -21.56 -8.90
CA SER A 29 17.30 -21.27 -9.40
C SER A 29 17.55 -19.94 -10.16
N THR A 30 17.64 -18.81 -9.44
CA THR A 30 18.62 -17.73 -9.77
C THR A 30 18.83 -16.73 -8.62
N LEU A 31 19.26 -17.22 -7.45
CA LEU A 31 19.79 -16.36 -6.39
C LEU A 31 21.28 -16.08 -6.65
N LYS A 32 21.59 -15.02 -7.40
CA LYS A 32 22.88 -14.29 -7.39
C LYS A 32 22.86 -13.17 -8.43
N ILE A 33 22.48 -11.97 -7.98
CA ILE A 33 23.11 -10.66 -8.24
C ILE A 33 22.26 -9.67 -7.41
N VAL A 34 22.65 -9.44 -6.16
CA VAL A 34 22.09 -8.36 -5.33
C VAL A 34 22.96 -7.14 -5.60
N ASN A 35 22.50 -6.22 -6.43
CA ASN A 35 23.20 -4.95 -6.64
C ASN A 35 23.13 -4.15 -5.34
N GLN A 36 24.27 -4.00 -4.65
CA GLN A 36 24.41 -3.07 -3.54
C GLN A 36 24.12 -1.65 -4.03
N LEU A 37 23.21 -0.94 -3.38
CA LEU A 37 23.02 0.48 -3.62
C LEU A 37 24.19 1.20 -2.92
N SER A 38 24.96 1.98 -3.66
CA SER A 38 26.09 2.73 -3.11
C SER A 38 25.64 3.61 -1.93
N ASN A 39 26.48 3.71 -0.89
CA ASN A 39 26.28 4.61 0.26
C ASN A 39 26.15 6.09 -0.14
N GLU A 40 26.52 6.46 -1.36
CA GLU A 40 26.32 7.81 -1.91
C GLU A 40 24.92 8.00 -2.52
N PHE A 41 24.15 6.93 -2.73
CA PHE A 41 22.92 6.92 -3.53
C PHE A 41 21.64 6.58 -2.78
N SER A 42 21.69 6.20 -1.51
CA SER A 42 20.47 5.95 -0.73
C SER A 42 20.31 6.98 0.38
N PRO A 43 19.74 8.16 0.09
CA PRO A 43 19.13 9.00 1.12
C PRO A 43 17.81 8.38 1.62
N MET A 44 17.58 7.08 1.44
CA MET A 44 16.30 6.44 1.69
C MET A 44 16.32 5.65 2.99
N ALA A 45 15.28 5.81 3.79
CA ALA A 45 15.03 5.08 5.03
C ALA A 45 13.68 4.37 4.98
N LYS A 46 13.60 3.19 5.57
CA LYS A 46 12.34 2.51 5.86
C LYS A 46 12.22 2.20 7.35
N ILE A 47 11.00 2.08 7.86
CA ILE A 47 10.79 1.58 9.23
C ILE A 47 10.89 0.06 9.18
N THR A 48 11.60 -0.51 10.15
CA THR A 48 11.82 -1.95 10.29
C THR A 48 11.68 -2.34 11.74
N PHE A 49 11.59 -3.64 11.98
CA PHE A 49 11.67 -4.17 13.33
C PHE A 49 13.08 -3.98 13.91
N ASN A 50 13.14 -3.74 15.23
CA ASN A 50 14.39 -3.79 15.98
C ASN A 50 14.62 -5.22 16.49
N PRO A 51 15.50 -6.02 15.84
CA PRO A 51 15.68 -7.44 16.16
C PRO A 51 16.25 -7.68 17.56
N ASN A 52 16.66 -6.61 18.27
CA ASN A 52 17.21 -6.69 19.61
C ASN A 52 16.15 -6.60 20.71
N ILE A 53 14.88 -6.40 20.35
CA ILE A 53 13.77 -6.33 21.29
C ILE A 53 12.87 -7.55 21.09
N ASN A 54 12.56 -8.25 22.18
CA ASN A 54 11.51 -9.26 22.16
C ASN A 54 10.16 -8.54 22.26
N VAL A 55 9.32 -8.67 21.25
CA VAL A 55 7.94 -8.17 21.27
C VAL A 55 7.15 -8.92 22.33
N ILE A 56 6.65 -8.23 23.36
CA ILE A 56 5.90 -8.86 24.45
C ILE A 56 4.39 -8.61 24.29
N ASP A 57 3.99 -7.52 23.65
CA ASP A 57 2.58 -7.21 23.34
C ASP A 57 2.41 -6.66 21.91
N PRO A 58 1.79 -7.44 21.00
CA PRO A 58 1.58 -7.02 19.62
C PRO A 58 0.73 -5.75 19.47
N ASN A 59 -0.20 -5.46 20.39
CA ASN A 59 -1.04 -4.26 20.32
C ASN A 59 -0.34 -3.00 20.82
N TYR A 60 0.69 -3.14 21.66
CA TYR A 60 1.44 -2.01 22.23
C TYR A 60 2.51 -1.47 21.26
N GLU A 61 2.91 -2.26 20.26
CA GLU A 61 4.07 -1.98 19.42
C GLU A 61 3.71 -1.54 17.99
N LYS A 62 2.44 -1.25 17.67
CA LYS A 62 2.08 -0.74 16.33
C LYS A 62 2.69 0.64 16.05
N VAL A 63 3.37 0.77 14.91
CA VAL A 63 3.72 2.09 14.35
C VAL A 63 2.44 2.82 13.97
N LYS A 64 2.24 3.99 14.56
CA LYS A 64 1.07 4.83 14.32
C LYS A 64 1.33 5.86 13.23
N LEU A 65 0.27 6.33 12.60
CA LEU A 65 0.35 7.33 11.54
C LEU A 65 0.93 8.65 12.06
N GLU A 66 0.60 9.03 13.29
CA GLU A 66 1.15 10.22 13.93
C GLU A 66 2.68 10.14 14.04
N GLN A 67 3.23 8.94 14.30
CA GLN A 67 4.67 8.72 14.33
C GLN A 67 5.29 8.86 12.93
N VAL A 68 4.65 8.31 11.90
CA VAL A 68 5.10 8.48 10.51
C VAL A 68 5.08 9.96 10.09
N HIS A 69 4.03 10.69 10.45
CA HIS A 69 3.92 12.13 10.19
C HIS A 69 4.94 12.95 10.98
N GLU A 70 5.19 12.61 12.25
CA GLU A 70 6.20 13.29 13.06
C GLU A 70 7.60 13.08 12.47
N ILE A 71 7.92 11.86 12.01
CA ILE A 71 9.19 11.58 11.31
C ILE A 71 9.25 12.33 9.97
N ALA A 72 8.16 12.36 9.20
CA ALA A 72 8.11 13.04 7.90
C ALA A 72 8.34 14.56 8.00
N ASN A 73 8.06 15.15 9.16
CA ASN A 73 8.25 16.58 9.43
C ASN A 73 9.66 16.92 9.96
N LEU A 74 10.54 15.93 10.14
CA LEU A 74 11.93 16.18 10.53
C LEU A 74 12.67 16.98 9.44
N ASP A 75 13.55 17.89 9.88
CA ASP A 75 14.31 18.77 8.99
C ASP A 75 15.17 18.02 7.97
N GLU A 76 15.54 16.77 8.25
CA GLU A 76 16.32 15.92 7.38
C GLU A 76 15.51 15.34 6.22
N VAL A 77 14.19 15.26 6.34
CA VAL A 77 13.30 14.63 5.35
C VAL A 77 12.98 15.62 4.23
N GLN A 78 13.28 15.23 2.99
CA GLN A 78 12.90 15.97 1.78
C GLN A 78 11.49 15.59 1.34
N GLU A 79 11.21 14.29 1.36
CA GLU A 79 10.01 13.70 0.80
C GLU A 79 9.72 12.38 1.51
N ILE A 80 8.45 12.02 1.56
CA ILE A 80 7.97 10.72 2.03
C ILE A 80 7.20 10.08 0.88
N GLU A 81 7.61 8.89 0.49
CA GLU A 81 6.77 8.01 -0.31
C GLU A 81 6.09 7.04 0.65
N TYR A 82 4.77 7.19 0.76
CA TYR A 82 3.94 6.30 1.51
C TYR A 82 2.78 5.90 0.62
N SER A 83 2.57 4.60 0.46
CA SER A 83 1.42 4.06 -0.26
C SER A 83 0.88 2.90 0.54
N LEU A 84 -0.25 3.12 1.22
CA LEU A 84 -1.06 2.05 1.77
C LEU A 84 -2.08 1.63 0.71
N ASP A 85 -1.89 0.47 0.12
CA ASP A 85 -2.81 -0.13 -0.84
C ASP A 85 -3.67 -1.21 -0.18
N PHE A 86 -4.84 -1.51 -0.74
CA PHE A 86 -5.64 -2.67 -0.34
C PHE A 86 -6.53 -3.10 -1.50
N VAL A 87 -7.08 -4.31 -1.44
CA VAL A 87 -7.98 -4.83 -2.47
C VAL A 87 -9.38 -4.94 -1.89
N LEU A 88 -10.35 -4.36 -2.61
CA LEU A 88 -11.78 -4.55 -2.37
C LEU A 88 -12.43 -5.16 -3.62
N PHE A 89 -13.64 -5.67 -3.46
CA PHE A 89 -14.28 -6.47 -4.49
C PHE A 89 -15.64 -5.90 -4.90
N ASN A 90 -16.08 -6.14 -6.13
CA ASN A 90 -17.45 -5.90 -6.56
C ASN A 90 -17.82 -6.81 -7.74
N GLN A 91 -19.09 -7.20 -7.86
CA GLN A 91 -19.58 -8.06 -8.95
C GLN A 91 -20.15 -7.29 -10.14
N ASP A 92 -20.64 -6.07 -9.92
CA ASP A 92 -21.35 -5.24 -10.89
C ASP A 92 -20.43 -4.22 -11.58
N LEU A 93 -19.48 -3.65 -10.83
CA LEU A 93 -18.50 -2.71 -11.34
C LEU A 93 -17.49 -3.46 -12.20
N LYS A 94 -17.15 -2.87 -13.33
CA LYS A 94 -16.19 -3.41 -14.29
C LYS A 94 -14.79 -2.86 -13.99
N ASN A 95 -13.82 -3.75 -14.02
CA ASN A 95 -12.41 -3.43 -14.06
C ASN A 95 -11.90 -3.61 -15.51
N PRO A 96 -11.23 -2.60 -16.12
CA PRO A 96 -10.71 -2.72 -17.49
C PRO A 96 -9.66 -3.83 -17.68
N TYR A 97 -9.08 -4.36 -16.60
CA TYR A 97 -8.00 -5.33 -16.62
C TYR A 97 -8.43 -6.76 -16.27
N ASP A 98 -9.63 -6.94 -15.71
CA ASP A 98 -10.10 -8.26 -15.30
C ASP A 98 -10.66 -9.04 -16.50
N ASP A 99 -10.49 -10.36 -16.48
CA ASP A 99 -11.15 -11.24 -17.44
C ASP A 99 -12.68 -11.04 -17.32
N PRO A 100 -13.42 -10.83 -18.42
CA PRO A 100 -14.89 -10.71 -18.40
C PRO A 100 -15.62 -11.88 -17.72
N ASN A 101 -14.95 -13.03 -17.57
CA ASN A 101 -15.48 -14.23 -16.93
C ASN A 101 -15.12 -14.33 -15.44
N THR A 102 -14.36 -13.38 -14.88
CA THR A 102 -14.05 -13.36 -13.45
C THR A 102 -15.35 -13.09 -12.67
N PRO A 103 -15.75 -13.98 -11.74
CA PRO A 103 -17.01 -13.84 -11.00
C PRO A 103 -16.99 -12.71 -9.97
N LEU A 104 -15.81 -12.14 -9.68
CA LEU A 104 -15.59 -11.11 -8.69
C LEU A 104 -14.47 -10.19 -9.16
N ASN A 105 -14.78 -8.91 -9.43
CA ASN A 105 -13.78 -7.95 -9.88
C ASN A 105 -13.02 -7.37 -8.70
N GLU A 106 -11.72 -7.19 -8.87
CA GLU A 106 -10.81 -6.69 -7.84
C GLU A 106 -10.48 -5.22 -8.09
N PHE A 107 -10.50 -4.42 -7.03
CA PHE A 107 -10.23 -2.99 -7.08
C PHE A 107 -9.13 -2.63 -6.09
N ILE A 108 -8.02 -2.12 -6.63
CA ILE A 108 -6.91 -1.62 -5.82
C ILE A 108 -7.28 -0.21 -5.34
N ILE A 109 -7.42 -0.10 -4.03
CA ILE A 109 -7.62 1.16 -3.33
C ILE A 109 -6.28 1.66 -2.79
N ILE A 110 -6.03 2.96 -2.86
CA ILE A 110 -4.80 3.59 -2.36
C ILE A 110 -5.15 4.69 -1.36
N GLY A 111 -4.47 4.67 -0.22
CA GLY A 111 -4.56 5.68 0.82
C GLY A 111 -3.83 6.97 0.42
N ALA A 112 -4.55 8.08 0.44
CA ALA A 112 -4.00 9.42 0.38
C ALA A 112 -3.88 9.98 1.80
N SER A 113 -2.69 10.48 2.13
CA SER A 113 -2.37 11.12 3.41
C SER A 113 -2.42 12.65 3.37
N ASN A 114 -2.51 13.23 2.17
CA ASN A 114 -2.51 14.68 1.98
C ASN A 114 -3.40 15.09 0.80
N SER A 115 -4.01 16.26 0.90
CA SER A 115 -4.81 16.89 -0.17
C SER A 115 -4.01 17.15 -1.45
N GLN A 116 -2.71 17.37 -1.33
CA GLN A 116 -1.73 17.52 -2.42
C GLN A 116 -0.70 16.39 -2.35
N PHE A 117 -1.17 15.14 -2.34
CA PHE A 117 -0.29 13.97 -2.37
C PHE A 117 0.59 13.97 -3.63
N VAL A 118 1.74 13.28 -3.55
CA VAL A 118 2.86 13.37 -4.50
C VAL A 118 2.41 13.31 -5.96
N LEU A 119 1.45 12.44 -6.30
CA LEU A 119 0.97 12.30 -7.67
C LEU A 119 0.30 13.57 -8.21
N LEU A 120 -0.45 14.32 -7.39
CA LEU A 120 -1.03 15.61 -7.78
C LEU A 120 0.02 16.72 -7.75
N LYS A 121 0.85 16.76 -6.71
CA LYS A 121 1.87 17.80 -6.51
C LYS A 121 2.93 17.81 -7.61
N GLU A 122 3.38 16.63 -8.02
CA GLU A 122 4.37 16.45 -9.10
C GLU A 122 3.71 16.34 -10.48
N GLU A 123 2.41 16.65 -10.58
CA GLU A 123 1.60 16.61 -11.80
C GLU A 123 1.70 15.26 -12.54
N LEU A 124 1.82 14.14 -11.82
CA LEU A 124 1.78 12.80 -12.42
C LEU A 124 0.33 12.42 -12.79
N ILE A 125 -0.62 12.91 -11.99
CA ILE A 125 -2.06 12.90 -12.30
C ILE A 125 -2.59 14.33 -12.30
N LEU A 126 -3.65 14.57 -13.07
CA LEU A 126 -4.32 15.86 -13.20
C LEU A 126 -5.81 15.69 -12.89
N LEU A 127 -6.35 16.52 -12.01
CA LEU A 127 -7.80 16.59 -11.78
C LEU A 127 -8.49 17.13 -13.03
N LYS A 128 -9.41 16.32 -13.59
CA LYS A 128 -10.29 16.72 -14.70
C LYS A 128 -11.55 17.38 -14.18
N GLU A 129 -12.13 16.79 -13.15
CA GLU A 129 -13.40 17.21 -12.57
C GLU A 129 -13.35 17.09 -11.04
N GLY A 130 -14.14 17.93 -10.36
CA GLY A 130 -14.27 17.90 -8.91
C GLY A 130 -13.07 18.50 -8.18
N ARG A 131 -12.70 17.90 -7.04
CA ARG A 131 -11.66 18.40 -6.13
C ARG A 131 -10.88 17.23 -5.51
N SER A 132 -9.72 17.56 -4.93
CA SER A 132 -9.03 16.65 -4.01
C SER A 132 -9.66 16.64 -2.61
N PHE A 133 -9.14 15.77 -1.74
CA PHE A 133 -9.53 15.66 -0.34
C PHE A 133 -9.27 16.96 0.44
N ASN A 134 -10.09 17.24 1.44
CA ASN A 134 -9.80 18.23 2.47
C ASN A 134 -9.17 17.57 3.72
N GLU A 135 -8.62 18.36 4.65
CA GLU A 135 -7.95 17.82 5.84
C GLU A 135 -8.88 17.03 6.75
N GLU A 136 -10.14 17.43 6.90
CA GLU A 136 -11.13 16.72 7.73
C GLU A 136 -11.41 15.32 7.18
N GLU A 137 -11.58 15.21 5.86
CA GLU A 137 -11.80 13.93 5.16
C GLU A 137 -10.61 12.98 5.30
N LEU A 138 -9.39 13.51 5.32
CA LEU A 138 -8.16 12.71 5.46
C LEU A 138 -7.94 12.20 6.89
N MET A 139 -8.40 12.95 7.89
CA MET A 139 -8.22 12.60 9.30
C MET A 139 -9.39 11.79 9.87
N ASN A 140 -10.53 11.76 9.19
CA ASN A 140 -11.71 11.03 9.66
C ASN A 140 -11.46 9.52 9.59
N THR A 141 -11.92 8.78 10.59
CA THR A 141 -11.81 7.32 10.69
C THR A 141 -13.17 6.62 10.57
N THR A 142 -14.27 7.38 10.55
CA THR A 142 -15.63 6.86 10.46
C THR A 142 -16.38 7.54 9.32
N PHE A 143 -16.79 6.76 8.32
CA PHE A 143 -17.43 7.29 7.12
C PHE A 143 -18.80 6.63 6.93
N GLU A 144 -19.83 7.45 6.76
CA GLU A 144 -21.09 6.97 6.17
C GLU A 144 -20.91 6.72 4.67
N LYS A 145 -20.20 7.63 4.00
CA LYS A 145 -19.70 7.50 2.63
C LYS A 145 -18.27 8.00 2.55
N VAL A 146 -17.38 7.18 2.03
CA VAL A 146 -15.95 7.49 1.92
C VAL A 146 -15.73 8.35 0.68
N PRO A 147 -15.13 9.55 0.80
CA PRO A 147 -14.81 10.35 -0.38
C PRO A 147 -13.71 9.67 -1.20
N VAL A 148 -13.83 9.67 -2.53
CA VAL A 148 -12.83 9.05 -3.41
C VAL A 148 -12.46 9.90 -4.62
N LEU A 149 -11.22 9.76 -5.06
CA LEU A 149 -10.77 10.17 -6.39
C LEU A 149 -10.64 8.93 -7.27
N ILE A 150 -11.27 8.95 -8.44
CA ILE A 150 -11.22 7.83 -9.39
C ILE A 150 -10.58 8.24 -10.70
N SER A 151 -10.01 7.28 -11.42
CA SER A 151 -9.49 7.52 -12.76
C SER A 151 -10.62 7.80 -13.76
N GLU A 152 -10.31 8.57 -14.80
CA GLU A 152 -11.22 8.84 -15.92
C GLU A 152 -11.70 7.55 -16.61
N GLU A 153 -10.82 6.56 -16.72
CA GLU A 153 -11.16 5.27 -17.35
C GLU A 153 -12.14 4.46 -16.51
N PHE A 154 -11.89 4.31 -15.20
CA PHE A 154 -12.81 3.65 -14.28
C PHE A 154 -14.17 4.35 -14.24
N ALA A 155 -14.16 5.69 -14.21
CA ALA A 155 -15.38 6.50 -14.24
C ALA A 155 -16.19 6.27 -15.54
N SER A 156 -15.51 6.28 -16.70
CA SER A 156 -16.14 6.12 -18.01
C SER A 156 -16.79 4.74 -18.17
N ILE A 157 -16.07 3.68 -17.82
CA ILE A 157 -16.54 2.28 -17.98
C ILE A 157 -17.74 1.99 -17.06
N ASN A 158 -17.75 2.58 -15.86
CA ASN A 158 -18.80 2.37 -14.86
C ASN A 158 -19.87 3.48 -14.86
N HIS A 159 -19.81 4.41 -15.80
CA HIS A 159 -20.75 5.54 -15.94
C HIS A 159 -20.86 6.40 -14.67
N LEU A 160 -19.75 6.62 -13.98
CA LEU A 160 -19.66 7.44 -12.76
C LEU A 160 -19.27 8.88 -13.10
N THR A 161 -19.86 9.83 -12.38
CA THR A 161 -19.50 11.25 -12.41
C THR A 161 -19.17 11.76 -11.00
N VAL A 162 -18.62 12.97 -10.88
CA VAL A 162 -18.51 13.63 -9.57
C VAL A 162 -19.90 13.71 -8.91
N GLY A 163 -19.97 13.31 -7.64
CA GLY A 163 -21.18 13.17 -6.85
C GLY A 163 -21.87 11.80 -6.96
N SER A 164 -21.41 10.90 -7.84
CA SER A 164 -21.92 9.54 -7.91
C SER A 164 -21.50 8.72 -6.68
N ASP A 165 -22.35 7.77 -6.31
CA ASP A 165 -22.06 6.80 -5.27
C ASP A 165 -21.87 5.41 -5.89
N PHE A 166 -20.99 4.61 -5.26
CA PHE A 166 -20.83 3.19 -5.55
C PHE A 166 -20.43 2.46 -4.28
N CYS A 167 -20.44 1.12 -4.30
CA CYS A 167 -20.00 0.32 -3.17
C CYS A 167 -18.92 -0.68 -3.57
N LEU A 168 -18.06 -1.01 -2.62
CA LEU A 168 -17.12 -2.13 -2.74
C LEU A 168 -17.21 -2.97 -1.47
N ASP A 169 -16.95 -4.26 -1.62
CA ASP A 169 -17.00 -5.25 -0.56
C ASP A 169 -15.60 -5.59 -0.07
N ASN A 170 -15.40 -5.55 1.24
CA ASN A 170 -14.28 -6.17 1.93
C ASN A 170 -14.65 -7.62 2.27
N SER A 171 -14.42 -8.50 1.31
CA SER A 171 -14.79 -9.90 1.40
C SER A 171 -13.61 -10.72 1.91
N ILE A 172 -13.82 -11.45 3.01
CA ILE A 172 -12.81 -12.35 3.59
C ILE A 172 -13.19 -13.78 3.24
N TYR A 173 -12.41 -14.39 2.37
CA TYR A 173 -12.53 -15.80 2.05
C TYR A 173 -11.53 -16.62 2.88
N PHE A 174 -11.95 -17.80 3.31
CA PHE A 174 -11.05 -18.74 3.97
C PHE A 174 -10.18 -19.42 2.92
N ILE A 175 -8.88 -19.12 2.95
CA ILE A 175 -7.89 -19.75 2.09
C ILE A 175 -7.01 -20.65 2.97
N PRO A 176 -7.05 -21.98 2.81
CA PRO A 176 -6.21 -22.88 3.59
C PRO A 176 -4.72 -22.56 3.44
N LEU A 177 -3.99 -22.47 4.55
CA LEU A 177 -2.54 -22.20 4.54
C LEU A 177 -1.73 -23.34 3.92
N TYR A 178 -2.27 -24.56 3.96
CA TYR A 178 -1.68 -25.73 3.36
C TYR A 178 -2.76 -26.54 2.65
N SER A 179 -2.77 -26.49 1.32
CA SER A 179 -3.57 -27.38 0.50
C SER A 179 -2.81 -27.73 -0.78
N PRO A 180 -2.35 -28.98 -0.94
CA PRO A 180 -1.70 -29.41 -2.17
C PRO A 180 -2.66 -29.46 -3.38
N ASP A 181 -3.97 -29.46 -3.12
CA ASP A 181 -5.05 -29.50 -4.12
C ASP A 181 -5.84 -28.18 -4.16
N LEU A 182 -5.18 -27.04 -3.91
CA LEU A 182 -5.83 -25.73 -3.91
C LEU A 182 -6.33 -25.39 -5.32
N ASP A 183 -7.64 -25.52 -5.52
CA ASP A 183 -8.32 -25.08 -6.72
C ASP A 183 -8.58 -23.57 -6.63
N SER A 184 -7.76 -22.77 -7.31
CA SER A 184 -7.82 -21.31 -7.28
C SER A 184 -9.16 -20.76 -7.76
N GLU A 185 -9.84 -21.48 -8.68
CA GLU A 185 -11.16 -21.09 -9.21
C GLU A 185 -12.28 -21.26 -8.17
N LYS A 186 -12.03 -22.00 -7.08
CA LYS A 186 -12.97 -22.21 -5.98
C LYS A 186 -12.64 -21.41 -4.73
N LEU A 187 -11.65 -20.53 -4.75
CA LEU A 187 -11.29 -19.75 -3.55
C LEU A 187 -12.30 -18.63 -3.28
N TYR A 188 -12.68 -17.91 -4.34
CA TYR A 188 -13.54 -16.72 -4.25
C TYR A 188 -15.01 -17.07 -4.56
N VAL A 189 -15.57 -17.98 -3.75
CA VAL A 189 -16.96 -18.42 -3.84
C VAL A 189 -17.66 -18.30 -2.48
N ASP A 190 -18.98 -18.13 -2.50
CA ASP A 190 -19.78 -17.92 -1.29
C ASP A 190 -19.59 -19.01 -0.22
N SER A 191 -19.30 -20.25 -0.62
CA SER A 191 -19.07 -21.35 0.35
C SER A 191 -17.80 -21.18 1.18
N ASN A 192 -16.85 -20.37 0.72
CA ASN A 192 -15.60 -20.06 1.43
C ASN A 192 -15.62 -18.68 2.08
N LEU A 193 -16.69 -17.89 1.90
CA LEU A 193 -16.81 -16.56 2.51
C LEU A 193 -16.95 -16.68 4.03
N VAL A 194 -15.97 -16.15 4.76
CA VAL A 194 -15.97 -16.07 6.22
C VAL A 194 -16.90 -14.95 6.69
N THR A 195 -16.68 -13.77 6.14
CA THR A 195 -17.43 -12.56 6.47
C THR A 195 -17.22 -11.51 5.39
N LYS A 196 -18.08 -10.49 5.38
CA LYS A 196 -18.05 -9.39 4.42
C LYS A 196 -18.48 -8.09 5.10
N GLU A 197 -17.84 -6.99 4.73
CA GLU A 197 -18.31 -5.64 5.04
C GLU A 197 -18.41 -4.83 3.75
N THR A 198 -19.54 -4.16 3.53
CA THR A 198 -19.77 -3.34 2.34
C THR A 198 -19.55 -1.88 2.68
N TYR A 199 -18.70 -1.21 1.91
CA TYR A 199 -18.37 0.19 2.07
C TYR A 199 -19.00 1.01 0.95
N ASN A 200 -19.59 2.16 1.30
CA ASN A 200 -20.14 3.12 0.35
C ASN A 200 -19.12 4.22 0.08
N PHE A 201 -18.96 4.57 -1.19
CA PHE A 201 -18.01 5.57 -1.68
C PHE A 201 -18.75 6.69 -2.40
N ASN A 202 -18.24 7.91 -2.30
CA ASN A 202 -18.73 9.08 -3.02
C ASN A 202 -17.61 9.70 -3.86
N VAL A 203 -17.85 9.84 -5.15
CA VAL A 203 -16.85 10.38 -6.09
C VAL A 203 -16.73 11.89 -5.90
N ILE A 204 -15.62 12.36 -5.33
CA ILE A 204 -15.36 13.79 -5.12
C ILE A 204 -14.52 14.42 -6.25
N GLY A 205 -13.86 13.59 -7.05
CA GLY A 205 -13.07 14.04 -8.18
C GLY A 205 -12.68 12.91 -9.13
N ILE A 206 -12.43 13.29 -10.38
CA ILE A 206 -12.00 12.40 -11.45
C ILE A 206 -10.64 12.90 -11.95
N PHE A 207 -9.66 12.00 -12.02
CA PHE A 207 -8.31 12.34 -12.49
C PHE A 207 -7.95 11.62 -13.79
N THR A 208 -7.07 12.25 -14.56
CA THR A 208 -6.35 11.61 -15.67
C THR A 208 -4.88 11.50 -15.32
N GLN A 209 -4.17 10.60 -15.97
CA GLN A 209 -2.71 10.62 -16.00
C GLN A 209 -2.20 11.84 -16.78
N ASN A 210 -1.09 12.42 -16.35
CA ASN A 210 -0.36 13.41 -17.14
C ASN A 210 0.55 12.71 -18.16
N LYS A 211 0.81 13.38 -19.30
CA LYS A 211 1.74 12.89 -20.32
C LYS A 211 3.11 13.49 -20.07
N ILE A 212 4.04 12.68 -19.54
CA ILE A 212 5.42 13.12 -19.34
C ILE A 212 6.24 12.69 -20.56
N ASN A 213 6.81 13.67 -21.29
CA ASN A 213 7.61 13.45 -22.50
C ASN A 213 6.91 12.59 -23.59
N GLY A 214 5.57 12.65 -23.66
CA GLY A 214 4.78 11.88 -24.63
C GLY A 214 4.58 10.40 -24.30
N ILE A 215 5.11 9.91 -23.16
CA ILE A 215 4.84 8.57 -22.64
C ILE A 215 3.67 8.66 -21.66
N GLN A 216 2.65 7.84 -21.90
CA GLN A 216 1.53 7.69 -20.97
C GLN A 216 1.92 6.66 -19.91
N VAL A 217 1.86 7.05 -18.63
CA VAL A 217 2.14 6.15 -17.51
C VAL A 217 0.85 5.38 -17.20
N THR A 218 0.61 4.28 -17.93
CA THR A 218 -0.64 3.48 -17.84
C THR A 218 -0.96 2.94 -16.44
N ALA A 219 -0.01 2.99 -15.50
CA ALA A 219 -0.13 2.42 -14.17
C ALA A 219 -1.35 2.91 -13.35
N PHE A 220 -1.90 4.11 -13.60
CA PHE A 220 -2.93 4.70 -12.71
C PHE A 220 -4.39 4.59 -13.19
N SER A 221 -4.62 3.81 -14.22
CA SER A 221 -5.90 3.73 -14.97
C SER A 221 -7.04 3.04 -14.21
N ASN A 222 -6.77 2.22 -13.20
CA ASN A 222 -7.79 1.56 -12.37
C ASN A 222 -7.61 1.82 -10.86
N HIS A 223 -6.95 2.93 -10.51
CA HIS A 223 -6.71 3.28 -9.11
C HIS A 223 -7.83 4.13 -8.54
N ILE A 224 -8.26 3.78 -7.33
CA ILE A 224 -9.20 4.54 -6.52
C ILE A 224 -8.41 5.09 -5.33
N PHE A 225 -8.24 6.41 -5.26
CA PHE A 225 -7.66 7.04 -4.08
C PHE A 225 -8.75 7.38 -3.07
N MET A 226 -8.43 7.23 -1.79
CA MET A 226 -9.33 7.52 -0.67
C MET A 226 -8.51 7.89 0.56
N PRO A 227 -9.13 8.43 1.64
CA PRO A 227 -8.42 8.69 2.88
C PRO A 227 -7.68 7.45 3.37
N GLU A 228 -6.40 7.62 3.68
CA GLU A 228 -5.57 6.54 4.20
C GLU A 228 -6.15 5.91 5.47
N THR A 229 -6.69 6.74 6.37
CA THR A 229 -7.38 6.31 7.59
C THR A 229 -8.48 5.28 7.34
N PHE A 230 -9.18 5.38 6.20
CA PHE A 230 -10.16 4.39 5.80
C PHE A 230 -9.50 3.08 5.31
N VAL A 231 -8.43 3.17 4.50
CA VAL A 231 -7.70 1.98 4.04
C VAL A 231 -7.16 1.19 5.24
N GLU A 232 -6.70 1.88 6.28
CA GLU A 232 -6.29 1.25 7.53
C GLU A 232 -7.43 0.51 8.22
N LEU A 233 -8.61 1.13 8.31
CA LEU A 233 -9.79 0.52 8.89
C LEU A 233 -10.20 -0.75 8.12
N ALA A 234 -10.24 -0.67 6.79
CA ALA A 234 -10.58 -1.79 5.92
C ALA A 234 -9.57 -2.94 6.05
N ARG A 235 -8.26 -2.63 6.05
CA ARG A 235 -7.20 -3.63 6.27
C ARG A 235 -7.35 -4.28 7.65
N ASN A 236 -7.52 -3.49 8.71
CA ASN A 236 -7.71 -4.02 10.07
C ASN A 236 -8.90 -4.99 10.15
N PHE A 237 -10.03 -4.65 9.52
CA PHE A 237 -11.17 -5.55 9.42
C PHE A 237 -10.79 -6.85 8.71
N TYR A 238 -10.19 -6.78 7.52
CA TYR A 238 -9.83 -7.94 6.72
C TYR A 238 -8.92 -8.89 7.48
N PHE A 239 -7.77 -8.40 7.91
CA PHE A 239 -6.75 -9.25 8.49
C PHE A 239 -7.14 -9.76 9.89
N THR A 240 -7.91 -9.01 10.67
CA THR A 240 -8.45 -9.49 11.96
C THR A 240 -9.40 -10.67 11.74
N ASN A 241 -10.31 -10.56 10.78
CA ASN A 241 -11.27 -11.62 10.50
C ASN A 241 -10.61 -12.83 9.84
N ALA A 242 -9.66 -12.61 8.93
CA ALA A 242 -8.88 -13.67 8.33
C ALA A 242 -8.04 -14.40 9.39
N HIS A 243 -7.37 -13.70 10.31
CA HIS A 243 -6.69 -14.30 11.47
C HIS A 243 -7.63 -15.20 12.28
N ASN A 244 -8.79 -14.65 12.68
CA ASN A 244 -9.76 -15.38 13.51
C ASN A 244 -10.30 -16.62 12.81
N ALA A 245 -10.49 -16.56 11.49
CA ALA A 245 -10.89 -17.71 10.69
C ALA A 245 -9.82 -18.82 10.71
N HIS A 246 -8.55 -18.45 10.50
CA HIS A 246 -7.44 -19.38 10.56
C HIS A 246 -7.27 -19.98 11.95
N LYS A 247 -7.30 -19.15 13.00
CA LYS A 247 -7.19 -19.58 14.39
C LYS A 247 -8.27 -20.61 14.75
N LYS A 248 -9.52 -20.37 14.33
CA LYS A 248 -10.62 -21.31 14.57
C LYS A 248 -10.36 -22.71 14.00
N VAL A 249 -9.64 -22.81 12.89
CA VAL A 249 -9.34 -24.08 12.22
C VAL A 249 -8.04 -24.70 12.76
N TYR A 250 -6.99 -23.89 12.93
CA TYR A 250 -5.63 -24.38 13.14
C TYR A 250 -5.12 -24.26 14.58
N GLN A 251 -5.85 -23.68 15.54
CA GLN A 251 -5.37 -23.46 16.92
C GLN A 251 -4.87 -24.71 17.67
N ASN A 252 -5.19 -25.92 17.20
CA ASN A 252 -4.73 -27.18 17.80
C ASN A 252 -3.56 -27.84 17.02
N GLU A 253 -3.14 -27.24 15.90
CA GLU A 253 -2.02 -27.72 15.09
C GLU A 253 -0.69 -27.35 15.74
N SER A 254 0.27 -28.27 15.75
CA SER A 254 1.55 -28.07 16.44
C SER A 254 2.43 -26.96 15.86
N TRP A 255 2.13 -26.52 14.63
CA TRP A 255 2.82 -25.46 13.90
C TRP A 255 2.08 -24.12 13.96
N TRP A 256 0.88 -24.07 14.53
CA TRP A 256 0.05 -22.86 14.51
C TRP A 256 0.67 -21.72 15.31
N ASP A 257 1.27 -21.99 16.47
CA ASP A 257 1.85 -20.93 17.32
C ASP A 257 2.92 -20.10 16.57
N GLU A 258 3.80 -20.76 15.81
CA GLU A 258 4.83 -20.09 14.98
C GLU A 258 4.19 -19.26 13.85
N ILE A 259 3.13 -19.78 13.23
CA ILE A 259 2.40 -19.08 12.17
C ILE A 259 1.57 -17.93 12.73
N GLU A 260 0.95 -18.07 13.91
CA GLU A 260 0.15 -17.04 14.57
C GLU A 260 1.03 -15.84 14.91
N GLU A 261 2.24 -16.07 15.42
CA GLU A 261 3.23 -15.01 15.65
C GLU A 261 3.57 -14.25 14.35
N GLY A 262 3.81 -14.97 13.24
CA GLY A 262 4.04 -14.36 11.93
C GLY A 262 2.82 -13.61 11.36
N TYR A 263 1.61 -14.14 11.59
CA TYR A 263 0.36 -13.53 11.16
C TYR A 263 0.12 -12.21 11.90
N GLN A 264 0.28 -12.24 13.23
CA GLN A 264 0.20 -11.06 14.07
C GLN A 264 1.29 -10.06 13.68
N PHE A 265 2.53 -10.49 13.46
CA PHE A 265 3.61 -9.62 12.98
C PHE A 265 3.24 -8.87 11.69
N ASN A 266 2.72 -9.56 10.68
CA ASN A 266 2.32 -8.96 9.41
C ASN A 266 1.08 -8.06 9.55
N LEU A 267 0.17 -8.38 10.46
CA LEU A 267 -0.99 -7.57 10.82
C LEU A 267 -0.61 -6.21 11.42
N LEU A 268 0.43 -6.19 12.24
CA LEU A 268 0.84 -5.03 13.03
C LEU A 268 1.78 -4.10 12.27
N ASN A 269 2.57 -4.65 11.34
CA ASN A 269 3.63 -3.92 10.63
C ASN A 269 3.23 -3.33 9.27
N GLN A 270 1.96 -3.43 8.88
CA GLN A 270 1.47 -3.00 7.57
C GLN A 270 1.78 -1.54 7.22
N LYS A 271 1.89 -0.67 8.23
CA LYS A 271 2.24 0.75 8.07
C LYS A 271 3.75 1.00 8.07
N ALA A 272 4.50 0.17 8.78
CA ALA A 272 5.94 0.31 8.93
C ALA A 272 6.69 -0.10 7.66
N SER A 273 6.22 -1.16 6.98
CA SER A 273 6.88 -1.71 5.78
C SER A 273 6.60 -0.94 4.49
N THR A 274 5.64 -0.02 4.48
CA THR A 274 5.22 0.74 3.29
C THR A 274 5.73 2.18 3.24
N THR A 275 6.41 2.64 4.30
CA THR A 275 6.93 4.02 4.38
C THR A 275 8.38 4.11 3.93
N LEU A 276 8.62 4.98 2.95
CA LEU A 276 9.94 5.34 2.45
C LEU A 276 10.21 6.83 2.72
N PHE A 277 11.15 7.12 3.61
CA PHE A 277 11.63 8.48 3.85
C PHE A 277 12.79 8.79 2.92
N ILE A 278 12.72 9.88 2.17
CA ILE A 278 13.78 10.39 1.31
C ILE A 278 14.39 11.60 2.01
N LEU A 279 15.66 11.48 2.40
CA LEU A 279 16.43 12.52 3.08
C LEU A 279 16.96 13.56 2.09
N LYS A 280 17.06 14.82 2.55
CA LYS A 280 17.66 15.93 1.79
C LYS A 280 19.13 15.68 1.48
N ASP A 281 19.82 15.00 2.39
CA ASP A 281 21.25 14.70 2.31
C ASP A 281 21.57 13.41 3.07
N ALA A 282 22.19 12.44 2.39
CA ALA A 282 22.61 11.16 2.97
C ALA A 282 23.61 11.32 4.13
N THR A 283 24.34 12.44 4.20
CA THR A 283 25.27 12.73 5.31
C THR A 283 24.55 13.04 6.63
N LYS A 284 23.25 13.33 6.57
CA LYS A 284 22.39 13.56 7.75
C LYS A 284 21.83 12.28 8.36
N TRP A 285 22.20 11.11 7.83
CA TRP A 285 21.67 9.81 8.28
C TRP A 285 21.68 9.65 9.81
N ASN A 286 22.82 9.87 10.47
CA ASN A 286 22.93 9.62 11.91
C ASN A 286 21.99 10.53 12.74
N ASP A 287 21.76 11.76 12.30
CA ASP A 287 20.88 12.72 12.99
C ASP A 287 19.41 12.36 12.76
N PHE A 288 19.06 12.02 11.50
CA PHE A 288 17.74 11.49 11.17
C PHE A 288 17.42 10.20 11.93
N GLU A 289 18.33 9.22 11.93
CA GLU A 289 18.16 7.94 12.59
C GLU A 289 17.90 8.10 14.09
N ALA A 290 18.69 8.95 14.76
CA ALA A 290 18.52 9.22 16.18
C ALA A 290 17.16 9.86 16.49
N LYS A 291 16.73 10.86 15.70
CA LYS A 291 15.45 11.56 15.89
C LYS A 291 14.26 10.65 15.58
N ALA A 292 14.31 9.93 14.46
CA ALA A 292 13.24 9.03 14.05
C ALA A 292 13.06 7.86 15.04
N ASN A 293 14.16 7.25 15.50
CA ASN A 293 14.09 6.18 16.49
C ASN A 293 13.62 6.65 17.86
N ALA A 294 13.72 7.94 18.19
CA ALA A 294 13.15 8.50 19.41
C ALA A 294 11.63 8.68 19.35
N ILE A 295 11.07 8.79 18.14
CA ILE A 295 9.62 8.89 17.87
C ILE A 295 8.99 7.49 17.84
N LEU A 296 9.70 6.51 17.29
CA LEU A 296 9.24 5.13 17.19
C LEU A 296 9.18 4.45 18.56
N MET A 297 8.29 3.44 18.65
CA MET A 297 8.34 2.52 19.78
C MET A 297 9.66 1.73 19.72
N PRO A 298 10.23 1.29 20.86
CA PRO A 298 11.53 0.62 20.90
C PRO A 298 11.65 -0.62 19.99
N SER A 299 10.52 -1.29 19.77
CA SER A 299 10.31 -2.42 18.88
C SER A 299 10.58 -2.11 17.40
N HIS A 300 10.63 -0.85 17.03
CA HIS A 300 10.84 -0.39 15.67
C HIS A 300 12.07 0.50 15.58
N GLN A 301 12.65 0.52 14.40
CA GLN A 301 13.77 1.39 14.07
C GLN A 301 13.70 1.78 12.60
N VAL A 302 14.22 2.95 12.25
CA VAL A 302 14.52 3.27 10.85
C VAL A 302 15.80 2.56 10.43
N LYS A 303 15.77 1.97 9.24
CA LYS A 303 16.94 1.34 8.61
C LYS A 303 17.17 1.98 7.26
N ARG A 304 18.45 2.20 6.95
CA ARG A 304 18.86 2.69 5.64
C ARG A 304 18.63 1.62 4.58
N ILE A 305 18.04 2.02 3.45
CA ILE A 305 17.89 1.12 2.31
C ILE A 305 19.26 0.93 1.67
N SER A 306 19.78 -0.30 1.74
CA SER A 306 21.14 -0.63 1.31
C SER A 306 21.17 -1.54 0.07
N THR A 307 20.03 -2.17 -0.22
CA THR A 307 19.86 -3.11 -1.32
C THR A 307 18.50 -2.91 -1.99
N VAL A 308 18.37 -3.39 -3.23
CA VAL A 308 17.05 -3.49 -3.89
C VAL A 308 16.12 -4.42 -3.11
N HIS A 309 16.66 -5.42 -2.42
CA HIS A 309 15.85 -6.32 -1.58
C HIS A 309 15.21 -5.59 -0.39
N ASP A 310 15.90 -4.60 0.19
CA ASP A 310 15.32 -3.75 1.24
C ASP A 310 14.07 -2.97 0.73
N LEU A 311 13.90 -2.78 -0.59
CA LEU A 311 12.68 -2.18 -1.18
C LEU A 311 11.56 -3.20 -1.47
N VAL A 312 11.88 -4.51 -1.46
CA VAL A 312 10.99 -5.60 -1.93
C VAL A 312 10.50 -6.48 -0.78
N GLU A 313 11.19 -6.51 0.37
CA GLU A 313 10.63 -7.08 1.61
C GLU A 313 9.40 -6.27 2.04
N ARG A 314 8.22 -6.74 1.62
CA ARG A 314 6.89 -6.30 2.06
C ARG A 314 6.34 -7.27 3.10
#